data_AF-A0A554KRH8-F1
#
_entry.id   AF-A0A554KRH8-F1
#
_cell.length_a   1.000
_cell.length_b   1.000
_cell.length_c   1.000
_cell.angle_alpha   90.00
_cell.angle_beta   90.00
_cell.angle_gamma   90.00
#
_symmetry.space_group_name_H-M   'P 1'
#
loop_
_entity.id
_entity.type
_entity.pdbx_description
1 polymer ?
#
loop_
_entity_poly.entity_id
_entity_poly.type
_entity_poly.pdbx_seq_one_letter_code
_entity_poly.pdbx_strand_id
1 'polypeptide(L)'
;MCEFVSWKEVEAKGSKKTVFFLTDDEVFSERGREMLEGLKDNDFLGHHAIDNIWGSLCKGGKHGEEKNFWESDKLPKEIQAKLHDFESFKKNFGRMITQFAQEDDLEYIIQNAPSDKKWKGLKSFCRAALAAIPMRDVKTEVLEVGVRHDLSVDELVKANKLAWANEAVTSKNYPAKKGSAKKQELVLVSMGRDASTKDILKMMKVLKLKAAKPVALLSLGLDHPNRQKENPIVALGQTWRGSGGRRGVPCLCFGGARGLGLGWCGGGWDAGCRVLAVRNS
;
A
#
# COMPACT_ATOMS: atom_id res chain seq x y z
N MET A 1 -6.25 18.22 14.89
CA MET A 1 -6.55 16.80 14.71
C MET A 1 -8.05 16.69 14.72
N CYS A 2 -8.64 16.30 13.61
CA CYS A 2 -10.10 16.23 13.46
C CYS A 2 -10.60 14.85 13.94
N GLU A 3 -11.82 14.79 14.48
CA GLU A 3 -12.43 13.51 14.88
C GLU A 3 -13.08 12.78 13.68
N PHE A 4 -13.47 11.50 13.88
CA PHE A 4 -13.88 10.56 12.82
C PHE A 4 -14.95 11.06 11.85
N VAL A 5 -15.98 11.76 12.34
CA VAL A 5 -17.01 12.38 11.49
C VAL A 5 -16.95 13.88 11.66
N SER A 6 -16.54 14.57 10.60
CA SER A 6 -16.40 16.03 10.56
C SER A 6 -17.44 16.68 9.65
N TRP A 7 -17.88 17.90 9.99
CA TRP A 7 -18.78 18.69 9.17
C TRP A 7 -18.55 20.20 9.33
N LYS A 8 -19.08 20.99 8.39
CA LYS A 8 -19.12 22.46 8.47
C LYS A 8 -20.55 22.96 8.38
N GLU A 9 -20.88 23.88 9.25
CA GLU A 9 -22.20 24.49 9.35
C GLU A 9 -22.13 25.92 8.84
N VAL A 10 -22.85 26.22 7.75
CA VAL A 10 -22.93 27.56 7.19
C VAL A 10 -24.36 28.08 7.35
N GLU A 11 -24.47 29.27 7.90
CA GLU A 11 -25.72 30.01 7.98
C GLU A 11 -25.57 31.29 7.16
N ALA A 12 -26.23 31.38 6.01
CA ALA A 12 -26.33 32.65 5.31
C ALA A 12 -27.42 33.50 5.99
N LYS A 13 -27.22 34.82 6.04
CA LYS A 13 -28.11 35.75 6.77
C LYS A 13 -29.58 35.52 6.41
N GLY A 14 -30.39 35.08 7.39
CA GLY A 14 -31.83 34.84 7.25
C GLY A 14 -32.22 33.53 6.56
N SER A 15 -31.28 32.62 6.33
CA SER A 15 -31.50 31.33 5.65
C SER A 15 -31.35 30.14 6.59
N LYS A 16 -31.86 28.98 6.16
CA LYS A 16 -31.68 27.73 6.88
C LYS A 16 -30.21 27.33 6.90
N LYS A 17 -29.71 27.00 8.09
CA LYS A 17 -28.40 26.39 8.32
C LYS A 17 -28.18 25.20 7.38
N THR A 18 -27.07 25.21 6.65
CA THR A 18 -26.65 24.14 5.74
C THR A 18 -25.45 23.41 6.32
N VAL A 19 -25.46 22.08 6.23
CA VAL A 19 -24.41 21.20 6.77
C VAL A 19 -23.66 20.56 5.62
N PHE A 20 -22.35 20.82 5.54
CA PHE A 20 -21.43 20.23 4.57
C PHE A 20 -20.59 19.16 5.24
N PHE A 21 -20.59 17.96 4.68
CA PHE A 21 -19.83 16.81 5.14
C PHE A 21 -19.44 15.96 3.92
N LEU A 22 -18.68 14.90 4.14
CA LEU A 22 -18.24 14.00 3.08
C LEU A 22 -18.70 12.58 3.36
N THR A 23 -19.17 11.92 2.31
CA THR A 23 -19.42 10.48 2.27
C THR A 23 -18.54 9.83 1.21
N ASP A 24 -18.59 8.50 1.13
CA ASP A 24 -17.95 7.70 0.10
C ASP A 24 -18.30 8.22 -1.32
N ASP A 25 -19.51 8.73 -1.54
CA ASP A 25 -19.95 9.22 -2.85
C ASP A 25 -19.16 10.47 -3.27
N GLU A 26 -19.01 11.46 -2.38
CA GLU A 26 -18.25 12.68 -2.71
C GLU A 26 -16.77 12.38 -2.91
N VAL A 27 -16.20 11.57 -2.01
CA VAL A 27 -14.75 11.34 -1.91
C VAL A 27 -14.21 10.54 -3.07
N PHE A 28 -14.96 9.51 -3.47
CA PHE A 28 -14.55 8.61 -4.55
C PHE A 28 -15.17 8.97 -5.90
N SER A 29 -15.85 10.11 -6.01
CA SER A 29 -16.21 10.70 -7.29
C SER A 29 -14.97 11.09 -8.09
N GLU A 30 -15.13 11.36 -9.40
CA GLU A 30 -14.04 11.88 -10.24
C GLU A 30 -13.49 13.19 -9.67
N ARG A 31 -14.37 14.16 -9.41
CA ARG A 31 -14.03 15.44 -8.78
C ARG A 31 -13.42 15.24 -7.39
N GLY A 32 -13.95 14.34 -6.57
CA GLY A 32 -13.40 14.06 -5.24
C GLY A 32 -11.95 13.60 -5.29
N ARG A 33 -11.63 12.69 -6.22
CA ARG A 33 -10.26 12.20 -6.42
C ARG A 33 -9.30 13.28 -6.90
N GLU A 34 -9.75 14.15 -7.81
CA GLU A 34 -8.98 15.30 -8.29
C GLU A 34 -8.70 16.30 -7.16
N MET A 35 -9.74 16.70 -6.42
CA MET A 35 -9.65 17.73 -5.37
C MET A 35 -8.89 17.26 -4.12
N LEU A 36 -8.77 15.94 -3.93
CA LEU A 36 -8.05 15.36 -2.81
C LEU A 36 -6.66 14.81 -3.19
N GLU A 37 -6.23 14.98 -4.45
CA GLU A 37 -4.93 14.51 -4.91
C GLU A 37 -3.78 15.22 -4.15
N GLY A 38 -2.82 14.44 -3.66
CA GLY A 38 -1.62 14.97 -3.00
C GLY A 38 -1.82 15.43 -1.56
N LEU A 39 -3.01 15.32 -0.99
CA LEU A 39 -3.23 15.56 0.44
C LEU A 39 -2.55 14.47 1.27
N LYS A 40 -1.59 14.88 2.12
CA LYS A 40 -0.74 13.97 2.92
C LYS A 40 -1.18 13.83 4.38
N ASP A 41 -2.11 14.66 4.84
CA ASP A 41 -2.53 14.68 6.25
C ASP A 41 -3.72 13.75 6.46
N ASN A 42 -3.48 12.67 7.18
CA ASN A 42 -4.48 11.69 7.60
C ASN A 42 -5.22 12.22 8.85
N ASP A 43 -6.56 12.31 8.75
CA ASP A 43 -7.55 12.39 9.85
C ASP A 43 -8.97 12.08 9.28
N PHE A 44 -9.10 11.13 8.35
CA PHE A 44 -10.41 10.64 7.84
C PHE A 44 -11.32 11.51 6.98
N LEU A 45 -10.83 12.65 6.50
CA LEU A 45 -11.61 13.75 5.87
C LEU A 45 -12.15 14.74 6.90
N GLY A 46 -11.23 15.29 7.69
CA GLY A 46 -11.47 16.49 8.48
C GLY A 46 -11.85 17.71 7.65
N HIS A 47 -11.97 18.86 8.32
CA HIS A 47 -12.50 20.09 7.70
C HIS A 47 -11.73 20.55 6.45
N HIS A 48 -10.44 20.24 6.33
CA HIS A 48 -9.65 20.54 5.13
C HIS A 48 -10.15 19.82 3.86
N ALA A 49 -10.54 18.55 3.96
CA ALA A 49 -11.08 17.82 2.81
C ALA A 49 -12.46 18.36 2.42
N ILE A 50 -13.28 18.71 3.41
CA ILE A 50 -14.57 19.38 3.22
C ILE A 50 -14.35 20.70 2.46
N ASP A 51 -13.39 21.50 2.91
CA ASP A 51 -13.06 22.78 2.28
C ASP A 51 -12.55 22.63 0.84
N ASN A 52 -11.79 21.58 0.53
CA ASN A 52 -11.33 21.34 -0.84
C ASN A 52 -12.48 20.93 -1.78
N ILE A 53 -13.37 20.05 -1.33
CA ILE A 53 -14.48 19.57 -2.18
C ILE A 53 -15.54 20.64 -2.37
N TRP A 54 -15.94 21.31 -1.28
CA TRP A 54 -17.05 22.26 -1.27
C TRP A 54 -16.61 23.71 -1.52
N GLY A 55 -15.33 24.03 -1.31
CA GLY A 55 -14.73 25.31 -1.67
C GLY A 55 -15.39 26.50 -1.00
N SER A 56 -15.80 27.49 -1.80
CA SER A 56 -16.45 28.70 -1.31
C SER A 56 -17.80 28.44 -0.63
N LEU A 57 -18.45 27.30 -0.87
CA LEU A 57 -19.77 26.98 -0.32
C LEU A 57 -19.75 26.80 1.20
N CYS A 58 -18.64 26.28 1.75
CA CYS A 58 -18.49 26.04 3.19
C CYS A 58 -17.57 27.08 3.88
N LYS A 59 -17.13 28.11 3.15
CA LYS A 59 -16.15 29.09 3.65
C LYS A 59 -16.70 29.87 4.85
N GLY A 60 -15.92 29.89 5.93
CA GLY A 60 -16.32 30.57 7.18
C GLY A 60 -17.39 29.83 7.99
N GLY A 61 -17.79 28.61 7.60
CA GLY A 61 -18.70 27.78 8.37
C GLY A 61 -18.10 27.33 9.71
N LYS A 62 -18.96 27.14 10.71
CA LYS A 62 -18.56 26.61 12.01
C LYS A 62 -18.20 25.12 11.88
N HIS A 63 -17.07 24.73 12.46
CA HIS A 63 -16.62 23.35 12.46
C HIS A 63 -17.41 22.54 13.51
N GLY A 64 -17.80 21.33 13.14
CA GLY A 64 -18.30 20.31 14.05
C GLY A 64 -17.61 18.99 13.78
N GLU A 65 -17.45 18.19 14.83
CA GLU A 65 -16.82 16.87 14.77
C GLU A 65 -17.37 15.98 15.88
N GLU A 66 -17.45 14.68 15.62
CA GLU A 66 -17.88 13.67 16.59
C GLU A 66 -17.07 12.38 16.40
N LYS A 67 -16.43 11.96 17.49
CA LYS A 67 -15.62 10.74 17.54
C LYS A 67 -16.51 9.52 17.69
N ASN A 68 -17.51 9.62 18.56
CA ASN A 68 -18.46 8.55 18.85
C ASN A 68 -19.63 8.63 17.87
N PHE A 69 -19.37 8.50 16.57
CA PHE A 69 -20.42 8.64 15.54
C PHE A 69 -21.60 7.65 15.73
N TRP A 70 -21.40 6.59 16.51
CA TRP A 70 -22.47 5.67 16.90
C TRP A 70 -23.54 6.29 17.82
N GLU A 71 -23.21 7.40 18.48
CA GLU A 71 -24.12 8.32 19.18
C GLU A 71 -24.78 9.28 18.16
N SER A 72 -25.47 8.69 17.19
CA SER A 72 -25.97 9.40 16.00
C SER A 72 -26.85 10.60 16.35
N ASP A 73 -27.53 10.59 17.48
CA ASP A 73 -28.36 11.70 17.98
C ASP A 73 -27.59 13.01 18.20
N LYS A 74 -26.27 12.94 18.39
CA LYS A 74 -25.39 14.11 18.50
C LYS A 74 -25.03 14.75 17.16
N LEU A 75 -25.27 14.05 16.05
CA LEU A 75 -24.92 14.51 14.72
C LEU A 75 -26.00 15.45 14.14
N PRO A 76 -25.69 16.32 13.18
CA PRO A 76 -26.69 17.03 12.40
C PRO A 76 -27.65 16.05 11.67
N LYS A 77 -28.91 16.46 11.48
CA LYS A 77 -29.97 15.61 10.90
C LYS A 77 -29.61 15.07 9.51
N GLU A 78 -28.90 15.86 8.73
CA GLU A 78 -28.40 15.51 7.40
C GLU A 78 -27.44 14.32 7.46
N ILE A 79 -26.57 14.29 8.48
CA ILE A 79 -25.61 13.19 8.69
C ILE A 79 -26.32 11.98 9.30
N GLN A 80 -27.23 12.19 10.26
CA GLN A 80 -28.04 11.11 10.85
C GLN A 80 -28.75 10.27 9.79
N ALA A 81 -29.30 10.91 8.75
CA ALA A 81 -29.97 10.21 7.65
C ALA A 81 -29.03 9.24 6.90
N LYS A 82 -27.73 9.49 6.92
CA LYS A 82 -26.69 8.66 6.26
C LYS A 82 -25.93 7.76 7.24
N LEU A 83 -26.06 8.02 8.55
CA LEU A 83 -25.31 7.38 9.61
C LEU A 83 -26.21 7.21 10.83
N HIS A 84 -27.02 6.15 10.81
CA HIS A 84 -27.94 5.80 11.90
C HIS A 84 -27.88 4.32 12.27
N ASP A 85 -27.02 3.52 11.65
CA ASP A 85 -26.74 2.13 12.02
C ASP A 85 -25.48 1.65 11.27
N PHE A 86 -25.05 0.43 11.54
CA PHE A 86 -23.88 -0.14 10.89
C PHE A 86 -24.04 -0.27 9.37
N GLU A 87 -25.22 -0.62 8.87
CA GLU A 87 -25.42 -0.82 7.42
C GLU A 87 -25.38 0.51 6.66
N SER A 88 -26.02 1.56 7.19
CA SER A 88 -25.94 2.92 6.64
C SER A 88 -24.52 3.49 6.74
N PHE A 89 -23.83 3.29 7.87
CA PHE A 89 -22.41 3.65 8.00
C PHE A 89 -21.56 2.93 6.95
N LYS A 90 -21.68 1.61 6.83
CA LYS A 90 -20.89 0.81 5.89
C LYS A 90 -21.17 1.23 4.43
N LYS A 91 -22.41 1.59 4.12
CA LYS A 91 -22.82 2.05 2.79
C LYS A 91 -22.25 3.41 2.43
N ASN A 92 -22.26 4.36 3.36
CA ASN A 92 -21.95 5.77 3.06
C ASN A 92 -20.55 6.20 3.52
N PHE A 93 -19.88 5.46 4.41
CA PHE A 93 -18.57 5.84 4.97
C PHE A 93 -17.59 4.65 5.02
N GLY A 94 -18.04 3.46 4.62
CA GLY A 94 -17.26 2.24 4.78
C GLY A 94 -15.98 2.24 3.95
N ARG A 95 -16.03 2.76 2.72
CA ARG A 95 -14.86 2.78 1.83
C ARG A 95 -13.82 3.74 2.34
N MET A 96 -14.25 4.93 2.78
CA MET A 96 -13.38 5.86 3.47
C MET A 96 -12.66 5.09 4.58
N ILE A 97 -13.40 4.47 5.52
CA ILE A 97 -12.83 3.82 6.72
C ILE A 97 -11.79 2.75 6.35
N THR A 98 -12.10 1.96 5.33
CA THR A 98 -11.15 0.95 4.87
C THR A 98 -9.90 1.53 4.20
N GLN A 99 -9.98 2.71 3.59
CA GLN A 99 -8.91 3.28 2.79
C GLN A 99 -7.97 4.17 3.60
N PHE A 100 -8.52 5.07 4.42
CA PHE A 100 -7.69 6.08 5.05
C PHE A 100 -7.35 5.73 6.52
N ALA A 101 -8.11 4.86 7.23
CA ALA A 101 -8.20 4.92 8.71
C ALA A 101 -6.92 4.49 9.35
N GLN A 102 -6.46 5.27 10.32
CA GLN A 102 -5.23 4.96 11.03
C GLN A 102 -5.47 3.80 11.99
N GLU A 103 -4.37 3.22 12.46
CA GLU A 103 -4.40 2.05 13.33
C GLU A 103 -5.12 2.37 14.65
N ASP A 104 -4.81 3.52 15.26
CA ASP A 104 -5.43 4.03 16.47
C ASP A 104 -6.91 4.40 16.29
N ASP A 105 -7.30 4.95 15.14
CA ASP A 105 -8.72 5.18 14.81
C ASP A 105 -9.52 3.87 14.92
N LEU A 106 -9.04 2.84 14.22
CA LEU A 106 -9.71 1.54 14.15
C LEU A 106 -9.70 0.84 15.52
N GLU A 107 -8.58 0.91 16.25
CA GLU A 107 -8.48 0.37 17.60
C GLU A 107 -9.46 1.03 18.55
N TYR A 108 -9.60 2.36 18.48
CA TYR A 108 -10.56 3.09 19.29
C TYR A 108 -11.99 2.64 19.00
N ILE A 109 -12.39 2.49 17.73
CA ILE A 109 -13.73 2.00 17.36
C ILE A 109 -13.94 0.57 17.89
N ILE A 110 -12.94 -0.30 17.74
CA ILE A 110 -13.00 -1.70 18.20
C ILE A 110 -13.21 -1.77 19.72
N GLN A 111 -12.56 -0.88 20.47
CA GLN A 111 -12.67 -0.85 21.93
C GLN A 111 -14.01 -0.26 22.37
N ASN A 112 -14.39 0.91 21.83
CA ASN A 112 -15.43 1.77 22.42
C ASN A 112 -16.81 1.66 21.78
N ALA A 113 -16.92 1.21 20.52
CA ALA A 113 -18.23 1.15 19.86
C ALA A 113 -19.21 0.22 20.61
N PRO A 114 -20.52 0.49 20.57
CA PRO A 114 -21.52 -0.40 21.15
C PRO A 114 -21.61 -1.71 20.35
N SER A 115 -22.04 -2.77 21.03
CA SER A 115 -22.33 -4.08 20.43
C SER A 115 -23.83 -4.36 20.33
N ASP A 116 -24.65 -3.32 20.41
CA ASP A 116 -26.11 -3.42 20.30
C ASP A 116 -26.54 -3.83 18.87
N LYS A 117 -27.86 -4.00 18.69
CA LYS A 117 -28.43 -4.43 17.41
C LYS A 117 -28.15 -3.43 16.27
N LYS A 118 -28.10 -2.13 16.56
CA LYS A 118 -27.91 -1.03 15.60
C LYS A 118 -26.49 -1.03 15.05
N TRP A 119 -25.50 -1.33 15.89
CA TRP A 119 -24.07 -1.29 15.54
C TRP A 119 -23.41 -2.66 15.41
N LYS A 120 -24.22 -3.73 15.41
CA LYS A 120 -23.75 -5.11 15.25
C LYS A 120 -22.98 -5.26 13.93
N GLY A 121 -21.68 -5.57 14.05
CA GLY A 121 -20.79 -5.78 12.91
C GLY A 121 -19.71 -4.71 12.75
N LEU A 122 -19.88 -3.53 13.37
CA LEU A 122 -18.91 -2.43 13.29
C LEU A 122 -17.52 -2.84 13.78
N LYS A 123 -17.43 -3.49 14.94
CA LYS A 123 -16.15 -3.95 15.50
C LYS A 123 -15.46 -4.99 14.60
N SER A 124 -16.20 -5.95 14.06
CA SER A 124 -15.62 -6.96 13.16
C SER A 124 -15.16 -6.35 11.84
N PHE A 125 -15.91 -5.38 11.32
CA PHE A 125 -15.53 -4.63 10.13
C PHE A 125 -14.22 -3.85 10.36
N CYS A 126 -14.12 -3.13 11.48
CA CYS A 126 -12.90 -2.39 11.82
C CYS A 126 -11.70 -3.31 12.07
N ARG A 127 -11.89 -4.49 12.68
CA ARG A 127 -10.81 -5.50 12.79
C ARG A 127 -10.31 -5.97 11.43
N ALA A 128 -11.22 -6.17 10.47
CA ALA A 128 -10.85 -6.55 9.11
C ALA A 128 -10.10 -5.41 8.40
N ALA A 129 -10.58 -4.17 8.54
CA ALA A 129 -9.90 -2.99 8.00
C ALA A 129 -8.50 -2.82 8.61
N LEU A 130 -8.35 -3.00 9.93
CA LEU A 130 -7.09 -2.91 10.65
C LEU A 130 -6.09 -3.96 10.15
N ALA A 131 -6.55 -5.21 9.99
CA ALA A 131 -5.74 -6.28 9.42
C ALA A 131 -5.32 -6.01 7.96
N ALA A 132 -6.07 -5.19 7.23
CA ALA A 132 -5.80 -4.82 5.85
C ALA A 132 -4.89 -3.59 5.70
N ILE A 133 -4.64 -2.80 6.75
CA ILE A 133 -3.75 -1.61 6.69
C ILE A 133 -2.42 -1.92 5.98
N PRO A 134 -1.68 -3.00 6.32
CA PRO A 134 -0.40 -3.28 5.67
C PRO A 134 -0.49 -3.52 4.17
N MET A 135 -1.68 -3.82 3.63
CA MET A 135 -1.94 -4.18 2.24
C MET A 135 -2.35 -2.98 1.35
N ARG A 136 -2.76 -1.85 1.93
CA ARG A 136 -3.46 -0.77 1.19
C ARG A 136 -2.70 -0.24 -0.01
N ASP A 137 -1.39 -0.04 0.14
CA ASP A 137 -0.54 0.52 -0.91
C ASP A 137 0.17 -0.55 -1.75
N VAL A 138 -0.10 -1.83 -1.44
CA VAL A 138 0.60 -2.95 -2.07
C VAL A 138 0.04 -3.18 -3.47
N LYS A 139 0.91 -3.03 -4.46
CA LYS A 139 0.60 -3.30 -5.87
C LYS A 139 1.35 -4.54 -6.35
N THR A 140 0.69 -5.32 -7.19
CA THR A 140 1.29 -6.51 -7.81
C THR A 140 1.17 -6.47 -9.32
N GLU A 141 2.20 -6.94 -10.01
CA GLU A 141 2.24 -7.10 -11.46
C GLU A 141 2.75 -8.50 -11.78
N VAL A 142 2.07 -9.22 -12.69
CA VAL A 142 2.47 -10.56 -13.13
C VAL A 142 3.16 -10.46 -14.48
N LEU A 143 4.32 -11.10 -14.62
CA LEU A 143 5.10 -11.15 -15.85
C LEU A 143 5.43 -12.61 -16.19
N GLU A 144 5.24 -12.99 -17.45
CA GLU A 144 5.76 -14.26 -17.97
C GLU A 144 7.26 -14.12 -18.25
N VAL A 145 8.07 -15.01 -17.68
CA VAL A 145 9.53 -15.00 -17.82
C VAL A 145 10.02 -16.42 -18.12
N GLY A 146 10.93 -16.55 -19.09
CA GLY A 146 11.73 -17.74 -19.32
C GLY A 146 12.83 -17.83 -18.27
N VAL A 147 12.54 -18.47 -17.14
CA VAL A 147 13.50 -18.65 -16.05
C VAL A 147 14.52 -19.70 -16.46
N ARG A 148 15.75 -19.25 -16.70
CA ARG A 148 16.89 -20.01 -17.24
C ARG A 148 17.64 -20.75 -16.13
N HIS A 149 17.05 -21.84 -15.62
CA HIS A 149 17.69 -22.70 -14.62
C HIS A 149 18.86 -23.53 -15.18
N ASP A 150 19.00 -23.56 -16.50
CA ASP A 150 20.08 -24.20 -17.24
C ASP A 150 21.39 -23.40 -17.17
N LEU A 151 21.27 -22.10 -16.87
CA LEU A 151 22.39 -21.19 -16.71
C LEU A 151 22.72 -20.94 -15.22
N SER A 152 24.00 -20.76 -14.97
CA SER A 152 24.55 -20.30 -13.70
C SER A 152 24.32 -18.80 -13.50
N VAL A 153 24.54 -18.29 -12.28
CA VAL A 153 24.44 -16.85 -12.01
C VAL A 153 25.46 -16.07 -12.83
N ASP A 154 26.69 -16.56 -12.95
CA ASP A 154 27.75 -15.89 -13.72
C ASP A 154 27.41 -15.78 -15.21
N GLU A 155 26.87 -16.86 -15.80
CA GLU A 155 26.40 -16.87 -17.19
C GLU A 155 25.25 -15.89 -17.42
N LEU A 156 24.31 -15.82 -16.46
CA LEU A 156 23.18 -14.89 -16.53
C LEU A 156 23.61 -13.43 -16.37
N VAL A 157 24.58 -13.13 -15.48
CA VAL A 157 25.15 -11.78 -15.35
C VAL A 157 25.80 -11.35 -16.66
N LYS A 158 26.61 -12.22 -17.27
CA LYS A 158 27.24 -11.96 -18.58
C LYS A 158 26.20 -11.74 -19.69
N ALA A 159 25.16 -12.58 -19.73
CA ALA A 159 24.10 -12.49 -20.73
C ALA A 159 23.29 -11.19 -20.64
N ASN A 160 23.14 -10.61 -19.44
CA ASN A 160 22.37 -9.39 -19.23
C ASN A 160 23.01 -8.12 -19.83
N LYS A 161 24.31 -8.17 -20.19
CA LYS A 161 25.06 -7.03 -20.78
C LYS A 161 24.86 -5.73 -19.99
N LEU A 162 24.94 -5.82 -18.67
CA LEU A 162 24.80 -4.68 -17.77
C LEU A 162 26.01 -3.76 -17.89
N ALA A 163 25.81 -2.46 -17.70
CA ALA A 163 26.91 -1.50 -17.67
C ALA A 163 27.81 -1.70 -16.44
N TRP A 164 27.24 -2.20 -15.35
CA TRP A 164 27.96 -2.55 -14.14
C TRP A 164 27.27 -3.70 -13.41
N ALA A 165 28.06 -4.62 -12.86
CA ALA A 165 27.58 -5.71 -12.02
C ALA A 165 28.51 -5.86 -10.81
N ASN A 166 27.92 -6.00 -9.62
CA ASN A 166 28.66 -6.21 -8.40
C ASN A 166 29.35 -7.57 -8.41
N GLU A 167 30.66 -7.59 -8.16
CA GLU A 167 31.53 -8.77 -8.20
C GLU A 167 31.14 -9.89 -7.23
N ALA A 168 30.34 -9.59 -6.21
CA ALA A 168 29.85 -10.61 -5.28
C ALA A 168 28.59 -11.32 -5.76
N VAL A 169 27.94 -10.89 -6.84
CA VAL A 169 26.80 -11.60 -7.44
C VAL A 169 27.29 -12.68 -8.40
N THR A 170 27.78 -13.78 -7.81
CA THR A 170 28.38 -14.92 -8.52
C THR A 170 27.70 -16.23 -8.14
N SER A 171 27.95 -17.31 -8.89
CA SER A 171 27.41 -18.64 -8.54
C SER A 171 27.99 -19.19 -7.25
N LYS A 172 29.18 -18.74 -6.84
CA LYS A 172 29.78 -19.10 -5.54
C LYS A 172 28.94 -18.57 -4.38
N ASN A 173 28.51 -17.31 -4.47
CA ASN A 173 27.78 -16.63 -3.39
C ASN A 173 26.26 -16.90 -3.47
N TYR A 174 25.76 -17.16 -4.67
CA TYR A 174 24.35 -17.44 -4.96
C TYR A 174 24.21 -18.74 -5.76
N PRO A 175 24.52 -19.90 -5.16
CA PRO A 175 24.43 -21.18 -5.87
C PRO A 175 23.00 -21.46 -6.31
N ALA A 176 22.86 -21.87 -7.57
CA ALA A 176 21.62 -22.30 -8.18
C ALA A 176 21.70 -23.79 -8.54
N LYS A 177 20.59 -24.52 -8.35
CA LYS A 177 20.47 -25.88 -8.86
C LYS A 177 20.24 -25.80 -10.37
N LYS A 178 21.09 -26.48 -11.14
CA LYS A 178 20.89 -26.60 -12.59
C LYS A 178 19.61 -27.39 -12.87
N GLY A 179 18.86 -26.95 -13.88
CA GLY A 179 17.64 -27.58 -14.36
C GLY A 179 17.31 -27.10 -15.76
N SER A 180 16.18 -27.52 -16.33
CA SER A 180 15.74 -26.98 -17.62
C SER A 180 15.22 -25.55 -17.47
N ALA A 181 15.42 -24.74 -18.51
CA ALA A 181 14.70 -23.49 -18.65
C ALA A 181 13.19 -23.75 -18.67
N LYS A 182 12.41 -22.89 -18.03
CA LYS A 182 10.95 -23.00 -18.03
C LYS A 182 10.31 -21.63 -18.03
N LYS A 183 9.17 -21.52 -18.72
CA LYS A 183 8.29 -20.36 -18.57
C LYS A 183 7.66 -20.39 -17.18
N GLN A 184 7.67 -19.25 -16.51
CA GLN A 184 7.10 -19.10 -15.19
C GLN A 184 6.52 -17.70 -15.01
N GLU A 185 5.36 -17.63 -14.34
CA GLU A 185 4.84 -16.36 -13.84
C GLU A 185 5.68 -15.87 -12.66
N LEU A 186 6.31 -14.71 -12.84
CA LEU A 186 6.93 -13.95 -11.76
C LEU A 186 6.00 -12.81 -11.35
N VAL A 187 6.02 -12.47 -10.07
CA VAL A 187 5.19 -11.39 -9.51
C VAL A 187 6.11 -10.30 -8.99
N LEU A 188 5.98 -9.08 -9.51
CA LEU A 188 6.59 -7.89 -8.94
C LEU A 188 5.66 -7.35 -7.84
N VAL A 189 6.18 -7.21 -6.64
CA VAL A 189 5.44 -6.67 -5.48
C VAL A 189 6.03 -5.30 -5.13
N SER A 190 5.20 -4.26 -5.16
CA SER A 190 5.56 -2.90 -4.73
C SER A 190 4.84 -2.62 -3.41
N MET A 191 5.56 -2.20 -2.37
CA MET A 191 4.94 -1.91 -1.07
C MET A 191 4.20 -0.56 -1.06
N GLY A 192 4.55 0.36 -1.96
CA GLY A 192 3.98 1.71 -2.02
C GLY A 192 4.39 2.62 -0.86
N ARG A 193 5.24 2.13 0.05
CA ARG A 193 5.79 2.81 1.22
C ARG A 193 7.12 2.18 1.61
N ASP A 194 7.89 2.89 2.41
CA ASP A 194 9.12 2.34 2.98
C ASP A 194 8.79 1.12 3.85
N ALA A 195 9.59 0.06 3.70
CA ALA A 195 9.34 -1.23 4.33
C ALA A 195 10.62 -1.96 4.73
N SER A 196 10.59 -2.66 5.86
CA SER A 196 11.66 -3.57 6.21
C SER A 196 11.56 -4.89 5.42
N THR A 197 12.66 -5.64 5.33
CA THR A 197 12.64 -7.02 4.79
C THR A 197 11.61 -7.90 5.52
N LYS A 198 11.42 -7.69 6.83
CA LYS A 198 10.44 -8.44 7.63
C LYS A 198 9.00 -8.13 7.19
N ASP A 199 8.70 -6.86 6.94
CA ASP A 199 7.36 -6.44 6.49
C ASP A 199 7.05 -7.01 5.11
N ILE A 200 8.00 -6.95 4.20
CA ILE A 200 7.87 -7.54 2.86
C ILE A 200 7.63 -9.05 2.96
N LEU A 201 8.40 -9.78 3.76
CA LEU A 201 8.20 -11.23 3.89
C LEU A 201 6.85 -11.59 4.53
N LYS A 202 6.38 -10.80 5.51
CA LYS A 202 5.04 -10.94 6.08
C LYS A 202 3.97 -10.70 5.02
N MET A 203 4.14 -9.66 4.21
CA MET A 203 3.27 -9.32 3.09
C MET A 203 3.18 -10.46 2.06
N MET A 204 4.33 -10.98 1.64
CA MET A 204 4.39 -12.10 0.70
C MET A 204 3.67 -13.35 1.22
N LYS A 205 3.75 -13.63 2.54
CA LYS A 205 3.00 -14.73 3.16
C LYS A 205 1.49 -14.53 3.03
N VAL A 206 0.99 -13.32 3.26
CA VAL A 206 -0.43 -12.98 3.09
C VAL A 206 -0.85 -13.16 1.63
N LEU A 207 -0.03 -12.72 0.69
CA LEU A 207 -0.25 -12.87 -0.75
C LEU A 207 -0.03 -14.30 -1.27
N LYS A 208 0.37 -15.26 -0.41
CA LYS A 208 0.74 -16.63 -0.79
C LYS A 208 1.84 -16.68 -1.87
N LEU A 209 2.82 -15.79 -1.74
CA LEU A 209 3.98 -15.68 -2.62
C LEU A 209 5.25 -16.11 -1.89
N LYS A 210 6.26 -16.51 -2.69
CA LYS A 210 7.62 -16.82 -2.22
C LYS A 210 8.63 -15.90 -2.88
N ALA A 211 9.62 -15.45 -2.11
CA ALA A 211 10.68 -14.61 -2.64
C ALA A 211 11.45 -15.32 -3.75
N ALA A 212 11.62 -14.64 -4.89
CA ALA A 212 12.30 -15.20 -6.04
C ALA A 212 13.82 -15.27 -5.81
N LYS A 213 14.46 -16.26 -6.43
CA LYS A 213 15.91 -16.45 -6.39
C LYS A 213 16.63 -15.58 -7.43
N PRO A 214 17.95 -15.35 -7.28
CA PRO A 214 18.74 -14.56 -8.22
C PRO A 214 18.62 -14.99 -9.69
N VAL A 215 18.52 -16.29 -9.98
CA VAL A 215 18.30 -16.81 -11.34
C VAL A 215 17.03 -16.25 -11.97
N ALA A 216 15.93 -16.14 -11.21
CA ALA A 216 14.68 -15.57 -11.71
C ALA A 216 14.81 -14.06 -11.94
N LEU A 217 15.54 -13.35 -11.08
CA LEU A 217 15.81 -11.92 -11.24
C LEU A 217 16.63 -11.63 -12.50
N LEU A 218 17.71 -12.36 -12.71
CA LEU A 218 18.55 -12.16 -13.88
C LEU A 218 17.84 -12.60 -15.17
N SER A 219 16.98 -13.63 -15.11
CA SER A 219 16.11 -14.01 -16.23
C SER A 219 15.10 -12.91 -16.56
N LEU A 220 14.50 -12.28 -15.54
CA LEU A 220 13.64 -11.10 -15.71
C LEU A 220 14.41 -9.96 -16.38
N GLY A 221 15.66 -9.72 -15.99
CA GLY A 221 16.52 -8.70 -16.62
C GLY A 221 16.81 -8.97 -18.11
N LEU A 222 16.76 -10.22 -18.56
CA LEU A 222 16.92 -10.58 -19.97
C LEU A 222 15.62 -10.35 -20.76
N ASP A 223 14.50 -10.83 -20.23
CA ASP A 223 13.23 -10.83 -20.94
C ASP A 223 12.53 -9.46 -20.87
N HIS A 224 12.72 -8.75 -19.77
CA HIS A 224 12.06 -7.47 -19.45
C HIS A 224 13.07 -6.39 -19.01
N PRO A 225 14.08 -6.07 -19.84
CA PRO A 225 15.21 -5.21 -19.45
C PRO A 225 14.85 -3.78 -19.07
N ASN A 226 13.67 -3.30 -19.49
CA ASN A 226 13.19 -1.95 -19.18
C ASN A 226 12.59 -1.84 -17.76
N ARG A 227 12.20 -2.95 -17.11
CA ARG A 227 11.54 -2.89 -15.80
C ARG A 227 12.42 -2.33 -14.70
N GLN A 228 13.72 -2.62 -14.74
CA GLN A 228 14.69 -2.05 -13.79
C GLN A 228 14.94 -0.55 -13.99
N LYS A 229 14.48 0.05 -15.11
CA LYS A 229 14.55 1.51 -15.36
C LYS A 229 13.43 2.25 -14.64
N GLU A 230 12.27 1.60 -14.50
CA GLU A 230 11.13 2.19 -13.80
C GLU A 230 11.40 2.25 -12.30
N ASN A 231 11.85 1.13 -11.72
CA ASN A 231 12.16 1.02 -10.30
C ASN A 231 13.17 -0.11 -10.05
N PRO A 232 13.99 -0.04 -8.98
CA PRO A 232 14.84 -1.15 -8.57
C PRO A 232 14.04 -2.43 -8.28
N ILE A 233 14.60 -3.59 -8.63
CA ILE A 233 13.97 -4.90 -8.43
C ILE A 233 14.90 -5.83 -7.65
N VAL A 234 14.43 -6.32 -6.51
CA VAL A 234 15.23 -7.11 -5.56
C VAL A 234 14.77 -8.56 -5.51
N ALA A 235 15.72 -9.50 -5.42
CA ALA A 235 15.45 -10.92 -5.18
C ALA A 235 15.81 -11.33 -3.74
N LEU A 236 14.80 -11.42 -2.87
CA LEU A 236 14.97 -11.81 -1.46
C LEU A 236 15.08 -13.32 -1.23
N GLY A 237 14.91 -14.15 -2.27
CA GLY A 237 14.84 -15.61 -2.14
C GLY A 237 16.16 -16.29 -1.81
N GLN A 238 17.28 -15.55 -1.81
CA GLN A 238 18.59 -16.03 -1.40
C GLN A 238 19.47 -14.86 -0.96
N THR A 239 20.12 -14.99 0.20
CA THR A 239 21.00 -13.97 0.77
C THR A 239 22.45 -14.46 0.79
N TRP A 240 23.40 -13.58 0.50
CA TRP A 240 24.82 -13.80 0.73
C TRP A 240 25.28 -13.03 1.96
N ARG A 241 26.13 -13.62 2.79
CA ARG A 241 26.74 -12.96 3.95
C ARG A 241 28.18 -12.62 3.63
N GLY A 242 28.47 -11.32 3.51
CA GLY A 242 29.85 -10.84 3.33
C GLY A 242 30.68 -10.91 4.61
N SER A 243 31.98 -10.62 4.49
CA SER A 243 32.95 -10.65 5.61
C SER A 243 32.57 -9.72 6.77
N GLY A 244 31.95 -8.58 6.50
CA GLY A 244 31.42 -7.66 7.52
C GLY A 244 30.06 -8.05 8.10
N GLY A 245 29.58 -9.27 7.88
CA GLY A 245 28.30 -9.78 8.41
C GLY A 245 27.03 -9.23 7.73
N ARG A 246 27.16 -8.28 6.79
CA ARG A 246 26.04 -7.73 6.02
C ARG A 246 25.43 -8.81 5.12
N ARG A 247 24.09 -8.90 5.13
CA ARG A 247 23.31 -9.80 4.27
C ARG A 247 22.92 -9.07 2.99
N GLY A 248 23.59 -9.41 1.89
CA GLY A 248 23.37 -8.85 0.56
C GLY A 248 22.41 -9.71 -0.26
N VAL A 249 21.53 -9.05 -1.01
CA VAL A 249 20.63 -9.67 -1.98
C VAL A 249 20.81 -9.00 -3.35
N PRO A 250 20.74 -9.75 -4.47
CA PRO A 250 20.87 -9.14 -5.78
C PRO A 250 19.73 -8.16 -6.08
N CYS A 251 20.09 -7.01 -6.66
CA CYS A 251 19.17 -5.94 -7.02
C CYS A 251 19.46 -5.44 -8.44
N LEU A 252 18.49 -5.53 -9.34
CA LEU A 252 18.56 -4.84 -10.63
C LEU A 252 18.18 -3.38 -10.42
N CYS A 253 19.01 -2.45 -10.88
CA CYS A 253 18.81 -1.02 -10.67
C CYS A 253 19.15 -0.20 -11.93
N PHE A 254 18.81 1.08 -11.89
CA PHE A 254 19.12 2.03 -12.94
C PHE A 254 19.56 3.36 -12.34
N GLY A 255 20.80 3.76 -12.62
CA GLY A 255 21.40 5.04 -12.21
C GLY A 255 21.97 5.79 -13.40
N GLY A 256 21.21 5.86 -14.50
CA GLY A 256 21.68 6.34 -15.81
C GLY A 256 22.08 5.22 -16.78
N ALA A 257 22.42 4.04 -16.24
CA ALA A 257 22.60 2.80 -17.00
C ALA A 257 22.10 1.59 -16.22
N ARG A 258 21.88 0.46 -16.90
CA ARG A 258 21.43 -0.79 -16.27
C ARG A 258 22.55 -1.38 -15.41
N GLY A 259 22.26 -1.58 -14.13
CA GLY A 259 23.19 -2.14 -13.14
C GLY A 259 22.62 -3.35 -12.40
N LEU A 260 23.53 -4.11 -11.76
CA LEU A 260 23.22 -5.16 -10.80
C LEU A 260 24.02 -4.91 -9.52
N GLY A 261 23.33 -4.50 -8.46
CA GLY A 261 23.91 -4.21 -7.16
C GLY A 261 23.58 -5.25 -6.08
N LEU A 262 24.00 -4.92 -4.86
CA LEU A 262 23.63 -5.64 -3.64
C LEU A 262 22.76 -4.75 -2.75
N GLY A 263 21.51 -5.13 -2.59
CA GLY A 263 20.63 -4.55 -1.58
C GLY A 263 20.95 -5.12 -0.20
N TRP A 264 20.87 -4.28 0.85
CA TRP A 264 21.15 -4.71 2.23
C TRP A 264 19.86 -4.98 2.99
N CYS A 265 19.63 -6.23 3.40
CA CYS A 265 18.39 -6.61 4.08
C CYS A 265 18.13 -5.89 5.42
N GLY A 266 19.14 -5.24 6.02
CA GLY A 266 19.04 -4.54 7.29
C GLY A 266 18.67 -3.05 7.20
N GLY A 267 18.75 -2.44 6.01
CA GLY A 267 18.59 -0.98 5.83
C GLY A 267 17.17 -0.51 5.48
N GLY A 268 16.23 -1.43 5.30
CA GLY A 268 14.92 -1.11 4.73
C GLY A 268 14.96 -0.95 3.21
N TRP A 269 13.78 -0.78 2.62
CA TRP A 269 13.54 -0.61 1.19
C TRP A 269 12.64 0.59 1.00
N ASP A 270 12.99 1.48 0.08
CA ASP A 270 12.17 2.64 -0.25
C ASP A 270 10.84 2.23 -0.90
N ALA A 271 9.89 3.17 -0.92
CA ALA A 271 8.57 3.00 -1.51
C ALA A 271 8.58 2.64 -3.02
N GLY A 272 9.64 3.00 -3.74
CA GLY A 272 9.79 2.70 -5.17
C GLY A 272 10.28 1.28 -5.44
N CYS A 273 10.99 0.66 -4.49
CA CYS A 273 11.59 -0.65 -4.62
C CYS A 273 10.52 -1.74 -4.85
N ARG A 274 10.79 -2.60 -5.83
CA ARG A 274 9.97 -3.79 -6.14
C ARG A 274 10.68 -5.05 -5.68
N VAL A 275 9.93 -5.99 -5.14
CA VAL A 275 10.44 -7.32 -4.79
C VAL A 275 9.91 -8.36 -5.76
N LEU A 276 10.82 -9.15 -6.30
CA LEU A 276 10.49 -10.23 -7.20
C LEU A 276 10.06 -11.47 -6.41
N ALA A 277 8.93 -12.01 -6.81
CA ALA A 277 8.30 -13.14 -6.18
C ALA A 277 7.86 -14.20 -7.21
N VAL A 278 7.53 -15.38 -6.70
CA VAL A 278 6.93 -16.49 -7.43
C VAL A 278 5.68 -16.94 -6.66
N ARG A 279 4.65 -17.43 -7.37
CA ARG A 279 3.50 -18.04 -6.70
C ARG A 279 3.93 -19.28 -5.91
N ASN A 280 3.35 -19.49 -4.73
CA ASN A 280 3.45 -20.80 -4.07
C ASN A 280 2.74 -21.82 -4.95
N SER A 281 3.53 -22.74 -5.53
CA SER A 281 3.03 -24.00 -6.09
C SER A 281 2.53 -24.92 -4.99
#